data_AF-A0A1I4UK77-F1
#
_entry.id   AF-A0A1I4UK77-F1
#
_cell.length_a   1.000
_cell.length_b   1.000
_cell.length_c   1.000
_cell.angle_alpha   90.00
_cell.angle_beta   90.00
_cell.angle_gamma   90.00
#
_symmetry.space_group_name_H-M   'P 1'
#
loop_
_entity.id
_entity.type
_entity.pdbx_description
1 polymer ?
#
loop_
_entity_poly.entity_id
_entity_poly.type
_entity_poly.pdbx_seq_one_letter_code
_entity_poly.pdbx_strand_id
1 'polypeptide(L)'
;MALKITDDCIFCAACESACPNNAIYEGGVEWAMADGTSVKGDFVLKDGSIIDASQRNAPLSTGPYYIVPDKCTECQGFHEEPQCVTACPVDSCVPDEMYRESIEELLNKKDKLHL
;
A
#
# COMPACT_ATOMS: atom_id res chain seq x y z
N MET A 1 4.85 6.90 7.57
CA MET A 1 4.76 7.51 6.24
C MET A 1 4.36 6.44 5.23
N ALA A 2 3.30 6.58 4.43
CA ALA A 2 3.18 5.67 3.28
C ALA A 2 4.37 5.85 2.32
N LEU A 3 4.67 4.84 1.53
CA LEU A 3 5.63 4.95 0.42
C LEU A 3 4.88 5.23 -0.89
N LYS A 4 5.59 5.75 -1.88
CA LYS A 4 5.13 5.94 -3.25
C LYS A 4 6.14 5.39 -4.25
N ILE A 5 5.68 5.06 -5.44
CA ILE A 5 6.53 4.63 -6.55
C ILE A 5 6.69 5.82 -7.51
N THR A 6 7.93 6.15 -7.88
CA THR A 6 8.26 7.21 -8.84
C THR A 6 8.18 6.72 -10.29
N ASP A 7 8.25 7.66 -11.23
CA ASP A 7 8.27 7.39 -12.68
C ASP A 7 9.55 6.67 -13.15
N ASP A 8 10.54 6.50 -12.28
CA ASP A 8 11.76 5.73 -12.58
C ASP A 8 11.52 4.21 -12.61
N CYS A 9 10.32 3.77 -12.22
CA CYS A 9 9.98 2.35 -12.17
C CYS A 9 10.06 1.68 -13.55
N ILE A 10 10.73 0.53 -13.59
CA ILE A 10 10.98 -0.25 -14.81
C ILE A 10 9.99 -1.41 -15.03
N PHE A 11 8.81 -1.39 -14.40
CA PHE A 11 7.76 -2.40 -14.56
C PHE A 11 8.19 -3.87 -14.29
N CYS A 12 9.12 -4.11 -13.36
CA CYS A 12 9.65 -5.46 -13.11
C CYS A 12 8.77 -6.37 -12.21
N ALA A 13 7.66 -5.86 -11.67
CA ALA A 13 6.73 -6.55 -10.75
C ALA A 13 7.31 -7.07 -9.41
N ALA A 14 8.62 -6.94 -9.16
CA ALA A 14 9.27 -7.52 -7.97
C ALA A 14 8.69 -7.02 -6.63
N CYS A 15 8.27 -5.75 -6.58
CA CYS A 15 7.76 -5.14 -5.35
C CYS A 15 6.30 -5.53 -5.03
N GLU A 16 5.50 -5.93 -6.02
CA GLU A 16 4.10 -6.29 -5.84
C GLU A 16 3.95 -7.51 -4.91
N SER A 17 4.64 -8.60 -5.23
CA SER A 17 4.63 -9.83 -4.43
C SER A 17 5.34 -9.71 -3.08
N ALA A 18 6.16 -8.67 -2.90
CA ALA A 18 6.89 -8.44 -1.65
C ALA A 18 6.05 -7.73 -0.59
N CYS A 19 4.91 -7.13 -0.96
CA CYS A 19 4.09 -6.36 -0.04
C CYS A 19 3.22 -7.27 0.86
N PRO A 20 3.36 -7.24 2.20
CA PRO A 20 2.58 -8.10 3.10
C PRO A 20 1.09 -7.76 3.13
N ASN A 21 0.69 -6.57 2.66
CA ASN A 21 -0.69 -6.09 2.67
C ASN A 21 -1.30 -5.98 1.25
N ASN A 22 -0.56 -6.39 0.21
CA ASN A 22 -0.92 -6.15 -1.18
C ASN A 22 -1.33 -4.68 -1.44
N ALA A 23 -0.47 -3.75 -1.00
CA ALA A 23 -0.68 -2.31 -1.17
C ALA A 23 -0.18 -1.78 -2.52
N ILE A 24 0.56 -2.58 -3.28
CA ILE A 24 1.17 -2.21 -4.56
C ILE A 24 0.33 -2.81 -5.69
N TYR A 25 0.04 -1.99 -6.70
CA TYR A 25 -0.74 -2.38 -7.87
C TYR A 25 -0.09 -1.81 -9.13
N GLU A 26 -0.23 -2.53 -10.25
CA GLU A 26 0.12 -2.00 -11.57
C GLU A 26 -0.80 -0.81 -11.91
N GLY A 27 -0.27 0.20 -12.59
CA GLY A 27 -1.07 1.36 -12.98
C GLY A 27 -2.28 0.99 -13.84
N GLY A 28 -3.39 1.66 -13.59
CA GLY A 28 -4.67 1.37 -14.25
C GLY A 28 -5.43 0.18 -13.67
N VAL A 29 -4.84 -0.63 -12.80
CA VAL A 29 -5.54 -1.76 -12.14
C VAL A 29 -6.34 -1.27 -10.94
N GLU A 30 -7.58 -1.72 -10.82
CA GLU A 30 -8.43 -1.44 -9.65
C GLU A 30 -7.94 -2.15 -8.40
N TRP A 31 -8.17 -1.54 -7.24
CA TRP A 31 -7.74 -2.06 -5.95
C TRP A 31 -8.91 -2.21 -4.96
N ALA A 32 -8.81 -3.18 -4.04
CA ALA A 32 -9.74 -3.33 -2.93
C ALA A 32 -9.00 -3.43 -1.59
N MET A 33 -9.68 -3.06 -0.50
CA MET A 33 -9.11 -3.22 0.84
C MET A 33 -8.93 -4.69 1.20
N ALA A 34 -9.84 -5.56 0.75
CA ALA A 34 -9.80 -6.99 1.00
C ALA A 34 -8.67 -7.73 0.25
N ASP A 35 -8.09 -7.14 -0.80
CA ASP A 35 -6.99 -7.78 -1.53
C ASP A 35 -5.78 -7.95 -0.59
N GLY A 36 -5.38 -9.19 -0.28
CA GLY A 36 -4.21 -9.46 0.56
C GLY A 36 -4.33 -9.03 2.03
N THR A 37 -5.55 -8.83 2.55
CA THR A 37 -5.82 -8.49 3.96
C THR A 37 -6.91 -9.39 4.55
N SER A 38 -7.18 -9.31 5.87
CA SER A 38 -8.29 -10.05 6.51
C SER A 38 -9.60 -9.27 6.55
N VAL A 39 -9.61 -8.02 6.06
CA VAL A 39 -10.73 -7.07 6.19
C VAL A 39 -11.96 -7.54 5.41
N LYS A 40 -13.14 -7.42 6.03
CA LYS A 40 -14.45 -7.73 5.44
C LYS A 40 -15.49 -6.71 5.86
N GLY A 41 -16.47 -6.44 4.97
CA GLY A 41 -17.54 -5.47 5.22
C GLY A 41 -17.03 -4.04 5.20
N ASP A 42 -17.65 -3.16 5.97
CA ASP A 42 -17.32 -1.73 5.97
C ASP A 42 -15.94 -1.46 6.57
N PHE A 43 -15.15 -0.64 5.86
CA PHE A 43 -13.85 -0.17 6.30
C PHE A 43 -13.77 1.35 6.24
N VAL A 44 -13.16 1.96 7.26
CA VAL A 44 -12.97 3.41 7.35
C VAL A 44 -11.58 3.77 6.82
N LEU A 45 -11.54 4.47 5.69
CA LEU A 45 -10.32 5.02 5.12
C LEU A 45 -9.77 6.16 5.98
N LYS A 46 -8.52 6.54 5.73
CA LYS A 46 -7.83 7.58 6.50
C LYS A 46 -8.46 8.97 6.35
N ASP A 47 -9.12 9.24 5.23
CA ASP A 47 -9.87 10.48 5.01
C ASP A 47 -11.23 10.50 5.73
N GLY A 48 -11.58 9.41 6.42
CA GLY A 48 -12.84 9.24 7.17
C GLY A 48 -13.99 8.70 6.32
N SER A 49 -13.78 8.46 5.02
CA SER A 49 -14.79 7.82 4.18
C SER A 49 -14.95 6.33 4.55
N ILE A 50 -16.16 5.82 4.34
CA ILE A 50 -16.51 4.43 4.59
C ILE A 50 -16.71 3.76 3.24
N ILE A 51 -15.99 2.66 3.01
CA ILE A 51 -16.12 1.85 1.80
C ILE A 51 -16.38 0.39 2.17
N ASP A 52 -17.01 -0.36 1.29
CA ASP A 52 -17.03 -1.82 1.42
C ASP A 52 -15.63 -2.37 1.09
N ALA A 53 -15.12 -3.27 1.92
CA ALA A 53 -13.76 -3.77 1.76
C ALA A 53 -13.53 -4.54 0.44
N SER A 54 -14.60 -5.10 -0.14
CA SER A 54 -14.57 -5.82 -1.42
C SER A 54 -14.85 -4.91 -2.62
N GLN A 55 -15.18 -3.63 -2.38
CA GLN A 55 -15.38 -2.65 -3.44
C GLN A 55 -14.11 -2.48 -4.28
N ARG A 56 -14.26 -2.57 -5.61
CA ARG A 56 -13.20 -2.25 -6.56
C ARG A 56 -13.14 -0.74 -6.71
N ASN A 57 -12.03 -0.15 -6.29
CA ASN A 57 -11.77 1.28 -6.36
C ASN A 57 -10.97 1.59 -7.62
N ALA A 58 -11.21 2.77 -8.18
CA ALA A 58 -10.47 3.25 -9.34
C ALA A 58 -8.96 3.33 -9.03
N PRO A 59 -8.10 3.07 -10.03
CA PRO A 59 -6.65 3.18 -9.88
C PRO A 59 -6.25 4.60 -9.46
N LEU A 60 -5.30 4.70 -8.52
CA LEU A 60 -4.77 5.99 -8.08
C LEU A 60 -3.79 6.61 -9.10
N SER A 61 -3.22 5.77 -9.98
CA SER A 61 -2.32 6.20 -11.04
C SER A 61 -2.44 5.27 -12.25
N THR A 62 -2.22 5.82 -13.43
CA THR A 62 -2.05 5.08 -14.70
C THR A 62 -0.58 4.97 -15.10
N GLY A 63 0.34 5.33 -14.19
CA GLY A 63 1.78 5.17 -14.36
C GLY A 63 2.22 3.72 -14.21
N PRO A 64 3.47 3.45 -13.82
CA PRO A 64 3.99 2.09 -13.79
C PRO A 64 3.35 1.18 -12.74
N TYR A 65 3.61 1.49 -11.47
CA TYR A 65 3.00 0.87 -10.32
C TYR A 65 2.66 2.00 -9.34
N TYR A 66 1.70 1.76 -8.46
CA TYR A 66 1.34 2.70 -7.41
C TYR A 66 1.11 1.98 -6.08
N ILE A 67 1.22 2.74 -4.99
CA ILE A 67 0.97 2.26 -3.64
C ILE A 67 -0.33 2.89 -3.13
N VAL A 68 -1.23 2.07 -2.60
CA VAL A 68 -2.43 2.52 -1.89
C VAL A 68 -2.03 2.92 -0.46
N PRO A 69 -2.08 4.22 -0.08
CA PRO A 69 -1.60 4.68 1.22
C PRO A 69 -2.37 4.08 2.41
N ASP A 70 -3.67 3.85 2.24
CA ASP A 70 -4.54 3.22 3.25
C ASP A 70 -4.18 1.76 3.53
N LYS A 71 -3.40 1.11 2.66
CA LYS A 71 -2.91 -0.26 2.84
C LYS A 71 -1.42 -0.32 3.20
N CYS A 72 -0.67 0.75 2.95
CA CYS A 72 0.75 0.81 3.24
C CYS A 72 1.02 0.98 4.74
N THR A 73 1.72 0.03 5.35
CA THR A 73 2.15 0.10 6.76
C THR A 73 3.66 0.28 6.92
N GLU A 74 4.39 0.59 5.84
CA GLU A 74 5.86 0.56 5.80
C GLU A 74 6.45 -0.78 6.27
N CYS A 75 5.70 -1.86 6.11
CA CYS A 75 6.03 -3.17 6.68
C CYS A 75 6.16 -3.21 8.22
N GLN A 76 5.77 -2.14 8.93
CA GLN A 76 5.79 -2.11 10.39
C GLN A 76 4.93 -3.25 10.94
N GLY A 77 5.51 -4.00 11.89
CA GLY A 77 4.90 -5.19 12.45
C GLY A 77 4.96 -6.45 11.57
N PHE A 78 5.64 -6.41 10.43
CA PHE A 78 5.93 -7.57 9.56
C PHE A 78 7.43 -7.76 9.36
N HIS A 79 8.14 -6.69 9.01
CA HIS A 79 9.57 -6.68 8.72
C HIS A 79 10.22 -5.44 9.35
N GLU A 80 11.54 -5.48 9.52
CA GLU A 80 12.31 -4.34 10.06
C GLU A 80 12.44 -3.20 9.04
N GLU A 81 12.40 -3.53 7.74
CA GLU A 81 12.52 -2.58 6.63
C GLU A 81 11.45 -2.82 5.55
N PRO A 82 11.06 -1.78 4.79
CA PRO A 82 10.08 -1.93 3.71
C PRO A 82 10.57 -2.84 2.59
N GLN A 83 9.90 -3.99 2.42
CA GLN A 83 10.33 -5.02 1.46
C GLN A 83 10.30 -4.54 0.00
N CYS A 84 9.41 -3.61 -0.34
CA CYS A 84 9.34 -3.01 -1.67
C CYS A 84 10.57 -2.13 -1.99
N VAL A 85 11.21 -1.52 -0.99
CA VAL A 85 12.46 -0.78 -1.17
C VAL A 85 13.60 -1.77 -1.44
N THR A 86 13.70 -2.82 -0.61
CA THR A 86 14.71 -3.88 -0.79
C THR A 86 14.58 -4.64 -2.11
N ALA A 87 13.36 -4.83 -2.60
CA ALA A 87 13.08 -5.56 -3.83
C ALA A 87 13.25 -4.71 -5.10
N CYS A 88 13.33 -3.38 -4.99
CA CYS A 88 13.38 -2.49 -6.16
C CYS A 88 14.81 -2.42 -6.72
N PRO A 89 15.06 -2.78 -7.99
CA PRO A 89 16.41 -2.74 -8.57
C PRO A 89 16.88 -1.33 -8.97
N VAL A 90 15.99 -0.34 -8.89
CA VAL A 90 16.20 1.04 -9.37
C VAL A 90 15.78 2.08 -8.33
N ASP A 91 15.58 1.66 -7.07
CA ASP A 91 15.27 2.53 -5.92
C ASP A 91 14.08 3.50 -6.14
N SER A 92 13.09 3.12 -6.95
CA SER A 92 11.92 3.96 -7.26
C SER A 92 10.86 4.00 -6.17
N CYS A 93 10.98 3.19 -5.10
CA CYS A 93 10.07 3.19 -3.97
C CYS A 93 10.60 4.13 -2.88
N VAL A 94 9.93 5.26 -2.66
CA VAL A 94 10.42 6.34 -1.80
C VAL A 94 9.35 6.79 -0.80
N PRO A 95 9.72 7.43 0.32
CA PRO A 95 8.75 7.99 1.26
C PRO A 95 7.80 8.99 0.59
N ASP A 96 6.51 8.88 0.91
CA ASP A 96 5.51 9.84 0.46
C ASP A 96 5.33 10.97 1.49
N GLU A 97 5.66 12.18 1.07
CA GLU A 97 5.55 13.37 1.90
C GLU A 97 4.10 13.76 2.22
N MET A 98 3.14 13.33 1.40
CA MET A 98 1.71 13.62 1.60
C MET A 98 1.07 12.73 2.67
N TYR A 99 1.65 11.56 2.92
CA TYR A 99 1.09 10.56 3.83
C TYR A 99 2.04 10.27 4.98
N ARG A 100 2.36 11.30 5.78
CA ARG A 100 3.20 11.11 6.97
C ARG A 100 2.41 10.44 8.09
N GLU A 101 3.04 9.44 8.71
CA GLU A 101 2.46 8.60 9.76
C GLU A 101 3.57 8.21 10.72
N SER A 102 3.25 8.22 12.01
CA SER A 102 4.04 7.68 13.10
C SER A 102 4.03 6.15 13.11
N ILE A 103 4.99 5.55 13.81
CA ILE A 103 5.05 4.09 13.99
C ILE A 103 3.76 3.56 14.64
N GLU A 104 3.22 4.28 15.62
CA GLU A 104 1.98 3.90 16.29
C GLU A 104 0.78 3.88 15.31
N GLU A 105 0.66 4.88 14.44
CA GLU A 105 -0.38 4.92 13.42
C GLU A 105 -0.25 3.76 12.40
N LEU A 106 0.98 3.40 12.03
CA LEU A 106 1.25 2.28 11.11
C LEU A 106 0.93 0.92 11.74
N LEU A 107 1.26 0.73 13.01
CA LEU A 107 0.90 -0.48 13.76
C LEU A 107 -0.61 -0.59 13.93
N ASN A 108 -1.29 0.49 14.31
CA ASN A 108 -2.75 0.52 14.38
C ASN A 108 -3.39 0.24 13.02
N LYS A 109 -2.81 0.74 11.92
CA LYS A 109 -3.26 0.43 10.56
C LYS A 109 -3.07 -1.05 10.25
N LYS A 110 -1.90 -1.64 10.55
CA LYS A 110 -1.68 -3.09 10.40
C LYS A 110 -2.79 -3.87 11.12
N ASP A 111 -3.06 -3.55 12.37
CA ASP A 111 -4.04 -4.29 13.17
C ASP A 111 -5.43 -4.19 12.53
N LYS A 112 -5.81 -3.01 12.01
CA LYS A 112 -7.06 -2.84 11.26
C LYS A 112 -7.14 -3.68 9.97
N LEU A 113 -5.99 -3.94 9.32
CA LEU A 113 -5.93 -4.73 8.09
C LEU A 113 -5.93 -6.24 8.35
N HIS A 114 -5.50 -6.69 9.53
CA HIS A 114 -5.24 -8.10 9.83
C HIS A 114 -5.88 -8.58 11.14
N LEU A 115 -7.05 -8.02 11.49
CA LEU A 115 -7.90 -8.47 12.60
C LEU A 115 -8.30 -9.95 12.50
#